data_AF-A0A1H5WLV8-F1
#
_entry.id   AF-A0A1H5WLV8-F1
#
_cell.length_a   1.000
_cell.length_b   1.000
_cell.length_c   1.000
_cell.angle_alpha   90.00
_cell.angle_beta   90.00
_cell.angle_gamma   90.00
#
_symmetry.space_group_name_H-M   'P 1'
#
loop_
_entity.id
_entity.type
_entity.pdbx_description
1 polymer ?
#
loop_
_entity_poly.entity_id
_entity_poly.type
_entity_poly.pdbx_seq_one_letter_code
_entity_poly.pdbx_strand_id
1 'polypeptide(L)'
;MFVASALWLLAWGFVGVSIVLATTSGPPASVLDLLLQGVGEFYLQSVETLRVFAAATTLPRRWVDVGYAVLAAVPLSVHFFIFAVAAVPRESDAGLDFLFNFAVGTVVVGVLGAGLLYLGAQLLVLSAVGVGVSLVPLAYFLRSA
;
A
#
# COMPACT_ATOMS: atom_id res chain seq x y z
N MET A 1 -4.66 1.87 20.71
CA MET A 1 -3.54 2.47 19.95
C MET A 1 -2.37 1.50 19.70
N PHE A 2 -1.72 0.93 20.74
CA PHE A 2 -0.53 0.08 20.55
C PHE A 2 -0.77 -1.18 19.70
N VAL A 3 -1.83 -1.94 20.00
CA VAL A 3 -2.11 -3.21 19.28
C VAL A 3 -2.44 -2.98 17.80
N ALA A 4 -3.30 -2.00 17.49
CA ALA A 4 -3.63 -1.65 16.10
C ALA A 4 -2.38 -1.24 15.30
N SER A 5 -1.50 -0.43 15.90
CA SER A 5 -0.25 -0.02 15.26
C SER A 5 0.72 -1.20 15.06
N ALA A 6 0.82 -2.10 16.04
CA ALA A 6 1.64 -3.31 15.94
C ALA A 6 1.12 -4.24 14.82
N LEU A 7 -0.19 -4.47 14.75
CA LEU A 7 -0.81 -5.27 13.69
C LEU A 7 -0.59 -4.65 12.30
N TRP A 8 -0.70 -3.33 12.20
CA TRP A 8 -0.43 -2.59 10.97
C TRP A 8 1.03 -2.75 10.51
N LEU A 9 1.99 -2.61 11.44
CA LEU A 9 3.41 -2.81 11.15
C LEU A 9 3.73 -4.25 10.74
N LEU A 10 3.14 -5.24 11.44
CA LEU A 10 3.32 -6.66 11.12
C LEU A 10 2.76 -6.99 9.73
N ALA A 11 1.59 -6.45 9.39
CA ALA A 11 0.99 -6.63 8.07
C ALA A 11 1.85 -6.00 6.96
N TRP A 12 2.40 -4.79 7.16
CA TRP A 12 3.39 -4.22 6.22
C TRP A 12 4.68 -5.05 6.14
N GLY A 13 5.16 -5.57 7.27
CA GLY A 13 6.31 -6.48 7.31
C GLY A 13 6.07 -7.73 6.49
N PHE A 14 4.88 -8.32 6.60
CA PHE A 14 4.46 -9.46 5.78
C PHE A 14 4.44 -9.11 4.28
N VAL A 15 3.87 -7.96 3.90
CA VAL A 15 3.89 -7.49 2.49
C VAL A 15 5.33 -7.37 1.98
N GLY A 16 6.22 -6.76 2.76
CA GLY A 16 7.63 -6.61 2.40
C GLY A 16 8.31 -7.97 2.18
N VAL A 17 8.15 -8.91 3.11
CA VAL A 17 8.68 -10.28 2.98
C VAL A 17 8.07 -10.98 1.77
N SER A 18 6.77 -10.84 1.54
CA SER A 18 6.08 -11.47 0.41
C SER A 18 6.63 -11.00 -0.94
N ILE A 19 6.87 -9.70 -1.10
CA ILE A 19 7.50 -9.13 -2.29
C ILE A 19 8.93 -9.67 -2.45
N VAL A 20 9.72 -9.69 -1.38
CA VAL A 20 11.08 -10.22 -1.42
C VAL A 20 11.08 -11.68 -1.88
N LEU A 21 10.23 -12.53 -1.30
CA LEU A 21 10.12 -13.93 -1.69
C LEU A 21 9.70 -14.07 -3.16
N ALA A 22 8.66 -13.35 -3.60
CA ALA A 22 8.20 -13.39 -5.00
C ALA A 22 9.29 -12.93 -6.00
N THR A 23 10.22 -12.08 -5.59
CA THR A 23 11.34 -11.62 -6.44
C THR A 23 12.58 -12.50 -6.41
N THR A 24 12.79 -13.29 -5.35
CA THR A 24 14.06 -14.01 -5.11
C THR A 24 13.92 -15.53 -5.07
N SER A 25 12.70 -16.04 -4.92
CA SER A 25 12.41 -17.48 -4.90
C SER A 25 11.99 -17.98 -6.27
N GLY A 26 12.10 -19.29 -6.47
CA GLY A 26 11.49 -19.95 -7.62
C GLY A 26 9.95 -20.02 -7.49
N PRO A 27 9.25 -20.51 -8.53
CA PRO A 27 7.79 -20.65 -8.52
C PRO A 27 7.30 -21.41 -7.28
N PRO A 28 6.13 -21.03 -6.71
CA PRO A 28 5.57 -21.69 -5.53
C PRO A 28 5.42 -23.20 -5.75
N ALA A 29 6.04 -24.00 -4.88
CA ALA A 29 5.97 -25.46 -4.95
C ALA A 29 4.91 -26.04 -3.97
N SER A 30 4.39 -25.21 -3.07
CA SER A 30 3.43 -25.60 -2.04
C SER A 30 2.38 -24.52 -1.78
N VAL A 31 1.29 -24.90 -1.09
CA VAL A 31 0.26 -23.95 -0.63
C VAL A 31 0.84 -22.91 0.32
N LEU A 32 1.81 -23.30 1.16
CA LEU A 32 2.48 -22.36 2.05
C LEU A 32 3.29 -21.32 1.26
N ASP A 33 3.99 -21.75 0.21
CA ASP A 33 4.73 -20.84 -0.67
C ASP A 33 3.78 -19.86 -1.37
N LEU A 34 2.63 -20.35 -1.86
CA LEU A 34 1.60 -19.50 -2.46
C LEU A 34 1.08 -18.45 -1.48
N LEU A 35 0.86 -18.82 -0.21
CA LEU A 35 0.41 -17.86 0.81
C LEU A 35 1.48 -16.82 1.13
N LEU A 36 2.74 -17.23 1.22
CA LEU A 36 3.86 -16.34 1.54
C LEU A 36 4.23 -15.43 0.38
N GLN A 37 4.16 -15.92 -0.86
CA GLN A 37 4.54 -15.17 -2.07
C GLN A 37 3.37 -14.41 -2.71
N GLY A 38 2.12 -14.81 -2.46
CA GLY A 38 0.98 -14.38 -3.26
C GLY A 38 0.74 -12.87 -3.31
N VAL A 39 0.98 -12.14 -2.21
CA VAL A 39 0.88 -10.66 -2.23
C VAL A 39 2.00 -10.05 -3.07
N GLY A 40 3.21 -10.59 -2.96
CA GLY A 40 4.34 -10.23 -3.81
C GLY A 40 4.09 -10.51 -5.29
N GLU A 41 3.58 -11.70 -5.62
CA GLU A 41 3.22 -12.06 -7.00
C GLU A 41 2.14 -11.13 -7.55
N PHE A 42 1.09 -10.87 -6.79
CA PHE A 42 0.05 -9.90 -7.14
C PHE A 42 0.65 -8.51 -7.40
N TYR A 43 1.55 -8.05 -6.53
CA TYR A 43 2.23 -6.77 -6.68
C TYR A 43 3.02 -6.72 -8.00
N LEU A 44 3.86 -7.72 -8.25
CA LEU A 44 4.70 -7.77 -9.46
C LEU A 44 3.87 -7.85 -10.74
N GLN A 45 2.86 -8.73 -10.77
CA GLN A 45 1.97 -8.90 -11.92
C GLN A 45 1.17 -7.62 -12.22
N SER A 46 0.66 -6.95 -11.18
CA SER A 46 -0.10 -5.71 -11.33
C SER A 46 0.78 -4.58 -11.85
N VAL A 47 1.99 -4.42 -11.29
CA VAL A 47 2.96 -3.41 -11.76
C VAL A 47 3.31 -3.66 -13.22
N GLU A 48 3.57 -4.92 -13.61
CA GLU A 48 3.88 -5.25 -14.99
C GLU A 48 2.70 -4.98 -15.93
N THR A 49 1.48 -5.33 -15.51
CA THR A 49 0.27 -5.04 -16.27
C THR A 49 0.10 -3.54 -16.54
N LEU A 50 0.33 -2.69 -15.52
CA LEU A 50 0.28 -1.25 -15.68
C LEU A 50 1.36 -0.71 -16.63
N ARG A 51 2.57 -1.29 -16.59
CA ARG A 51 3.64 -0.93 -17.53
C ARG A 51 3.31 -1.31 -18.96
N VAL A 52 2.75 -2.51 -19.18
CA VAL A 52 2.28 -2.96 -20.49
C VAL A 52 1.18 -2.03 -21.00
N PHE A 53 0.22 -1.66 -20.15
CA PHE A 53 -0.79 -0.67 -20.50
C PHE A 53 -0.16 0.66 -20.91
N ALA A 54 0.74 1.22 -20.10
CA ALA A 54 1.40 2.49 -20.39
C ALA A 54 2.15 2.46 -21.72
N ALA A 55 2.76 1.32 -22.06
CA ALA A 55 3.43 1.11 -23.33
C ALA A 55 2.47 1.00 -24.53
N ALA A 56 1.23 0.57 -24.32
CA ALA A 56 0.20 0.45 -25.34
C ALA A 56 -0.56 1.76 -25.59
N THR A 57 -0.48 2.73 -24.68
CA THR A 57 -1.14 4.03 -24.86
C THR A 57 -0.45 4.89 -25.93
N THR A 58 -1.19 5.87 -26.47
CA THR A 58 -0.65 6.92 -27.35
C THR A 58 0.06 8.04 -26.59
N LEU A 59 0.06 8.00 -25.25
CA LEU A 59 0.68 9.01 -24.39
C LEU A 59 2.16 8.65 -24.11
N PRO A 60 3.05 9.64 -23.88
CA PRO A 60 4.40 9.35 -23.43
C PRO A 60 4.37 8.60 -22.09
N ARG A 61 5.09 7.48 -22.00
CA ARG A 61 5.11 6.59 -20.81
C ARG A 61 5.30 7.34 -19.48
N ARG A 62 6.17 8.36 -19.48
CA ARG A 62 6.40 9.22 -18.31
C ARG A 62 5.14 9.87 -17.76
N TRP A 63 4.23 10.32 -18.62
CA TRP A 63 3.02 11.02 -18.21
C TRP A 63 1.95 10.04 -17.72
N VAL A 64 1.91 8.85 -18.31
CA VAL A 64 1.06 7.77 -17.79
C VAL A 64 1.51 7.36 -16.39
N ASP A 65 2.81 7.23 -16.17
CA ASP A 65 3.35 6.87 -14.86
C ASP A 65 3.13 7.98 -13.81
N VAL A 66 3.32 9.25 -14.16
CA VAL A 66 2.90 10.37 -13.30
C VAL A 66 1.40 10.30 -12.98
N GLY A 67 0.58 9.91 -13.95
CA GLY A 67 -0.85 9.65 -13.74
C GLY A 67 -1.10 8.57 -12.69
N TYR A 68 -0.35 7.45 -12.74
CA TYR A 68 -0.43 6.42 -11.71
C TYR A 68 0.00 6.92 -10.34
N ALA A 69 1.07 7.71 -10.27
CA ALA A 69 1.51 8.31 -9.01
C ALA A 69 0.41 9.18 -8.39
N VAL A 70 -0.24 10.04 -9.18
CA VAL A 70 -1.37 10.87 -8.71
C VAL A 70 -2.55 10.01 -8.29
N LEU A 71 -2.90 8.98 -9.08
CA LEU A 71 -4.00 8.06 -8.75
C LEU A 71 -3.76 7.31 -7.43
N ALA A 72 -2.51 7.02 -7.07
CA ALA A 72 -2.16 6.37 -5.82
C ALA A 72 -2.56 7.17 -4.57
N ALA A 73 -2.77 8.48 -4.70
CA ALA A 73 -3.24 9.32 -3.59
C ALA A 73 -4.59 8.84 -3.04
N VAL A 74 -5.48 8.30 -3.89
CA VAL A 74 -6.81 7.83 -3.49
C VAL A 74 -6.72 6.61 -2.55
N PRO A 75 -6.16 5.46 -2.96
CA PRO A 75 -6.01 4.31 -2.07
C PRO A 75 -5.09 4.59 -0.87
N LEU A 76 -4.07 5.45 -0.98
CA LEU A 76 -3.28 5.87 0.20
C LEU A 76 -4.15 6.63 1.22
N SER A 77 -5.00 7.54 0.75
CA SER A 77 -5.90 8.29 1.64
C SER A 77 -6.89 7.36 2.32
N VAL A 78 -7.44 6.39 1.57
CA VAL A 78 -8.32 5.34 2.12
C VAL A 78 -7.59 4.50 3.16
N HIS A 79 -6.36 4.08 2.88
CA HIS A 79 -5.52 3.32 3.81
C HIS A 79 -5.33 4.05 5.15
N PHE A 80 -4.92 5.32 5.10
CA PHE A 80 -4.70 6.11 6.31
C PHE A 80 -6.00 6.42 7.04
N PHE A 81 -7.10 6.65 6.32
CA PHE A 81 -8.41 6.83 6.93
C PHE A 81 -8.85 5.58 7.71
N ILE A 82 -8.75 4.40 7.11
CA ILE A 82 -9.09 3.13 7.77
C ILE A 82 -8.20 2.91 9.00
N PHE A 83 -6.90 3.16 8.86
CA PHE A 83 -5.95 3.03 9.97
C PHE A 83 -6.27 4.01 11.10
N ALA A 84 -6.67 5.25 10.78
CA ALA A 84 -7.10 6.25 11.75
C ALA A 84 -8.26 5.75 12.61
N VAL A 85 -9.30 5.23 11.95
CA VAL A 85 -10.49 4.67 12.62
C VAL A 85 -10.12 3.54 13.59
N ALA A 86 -9.14 2.71 13.22
CA ALA A 86 -8.75 1.56 14.03
C ALA A 86 -7.74 1.88 15.16
N ALA A 87 -6.87 2.88 14.95
CA ALA A 87 -5.70 3.09 15.80
C ALA A 87 -5.84 4.30 16.74
N VAL A 88 -6.55 5.35 16.31
CA VAL A 88 -6.63 6.62 17.04
C VAL A 88 -7.82 6.62 18.01
N PRO A 89 -7.60 6.91 19.31
CA PRO A 89 -8.70 7.07 20.26
C PRO A 89 -9.66 8.19 19.82
N ARG A 90 -10.97 7.97 19.93
CA ARG A 90 -12.01 8.92 19.47
C ARG A 90 -11.94 10.31 20.11
N GLU A 91 -11.37 10.40 21.31
CA GLU A 91 -11.26 11.65 22.09
C GLU A 91 -9.87 12.30 21.94
N SER A 92 -8.99 11.76 21.09
CA SER A 92 -7.60 12.21 20.97
C SER A 92 -7.41 13.13 19.76
N ASP A 93 -7.67 14.42 19.94
CA ASP A 93 -7.43 15.45 18.91
C ASP A 93 -5.96 15.45 18.47
N ALA A 94 -5.02 15.38 19.42
CA ALA A 94 -3.59 15.31 19.12
C ALA A 94 -3.20 14.06 18.31
N GLY A 95 -3.88 12.94 18.51
CA GLY A 95 -3.67 11.70 17.75
C GLY A 95 -4.19 11.82 16.32
N LEU A 96 -5.34 12.46 16.14
CA LEU A 96 -5.91 12.75 14.83
C LEU A 96 -5.05 13.74 14.05
N ASP A 97 -4.59 14.82 14.69
CA ASP A 97 -3.71 15.83 14.08
C ASP A 97 -2.39 15.23 13.65
N PHE A 98 -1.76 14.41 14.50
CA PHE A 98 -0.53 13.71 14.15
C PHE A 98 -0.74 12.81 12.93
N LEU A 99 -1.78 11.98 12.94
CA LEU A 99 -2.03 11.04 11.85
C LEU A 99 -2.42 11.74 10.55
N PHE A 100 -3.19 12.83 10.63
CA PHE A 100 -3.54 13.63 9.47
C PHE A 100 -2.28 14.23 8.83
N ASN A 101 -1.41 14.87 9.61
CA ASN A 101 -0.16 15.44 9.11
C ASN A 101 0.77 14.36 8.54
N PHE A 102 0.85 13.21 9.21
CA PHE A 102 1.61 12.06 8.73
C PHE A 102 1.07 11.52 7.40
N ALA A 103 -0.25 11.36 7.29
CA ALA A 103 -0.93 10.86 6.10
C ALA A 103 -0.77 11.83 4.92
N VAL A 104 -1.04 13.12 5.13
CA VAL A 104 -0.87 14.16 4.10
C VAL A 104 0.58 14.25 3.67
N GLY A 105 1.52 14.29 4.61
CA GLY A 105 2.95 14.30 4.32
C GLY A 105 3.37 13.08 3.50
N THR A 106 2.94 11.88 3.89
CA THR A 106 3.26 10.64 3.18
C THR A 106 2.65 10.59 1.79
N VAL A 107 1.40 11.03 1.62
CA VAL A 107 0.73 11.09 0.32
C VAL A 107 1.45 12.07 -0.60
N VAL A 108 1.72 13.29 -0.14
CA VAL A 108 2.37 14.32 -0.96
C VAL A 108 3.78 13.88 -1.34
N VAL A 109 4.59 13.46 -0.37
CA VAL A 109 5.98 13.02 -0.62
C VAL A 109 5.99 11.76 -1.49
N GLY A 110 5.07 10.81 -1.25
CA GLY A 110 4.94 9.59 -2.04
C GLY A 110 4.61 9.88 -3.49
N VAL A 111 3.58 10.69 -3.76
CA VAL A 111 3.16 11.07 -5.11
C VAL A 111 4.27 11.81 -5.84
N LEU A 112 4.89 12.81 -5.21
CA LEU A 112 5.99 13.57 -5.82
C LEU A 112 7.21 12.69 -6.08
N GLY A 113 7.61 11.88 -5.10
CA GLY A 113 8.73 10.96 -5.23
C GLY A 113 8.51 9.94 -6.33
N ALA A 114 7.33 9.31 -6.40
CA ALA A 114 6.99 8.36 -7.43
C ALA A 114 6.92 9.00 -8.82
N GLY A 115 6.36 10.21 -8.94
CA GLY A 115 6.32 10.96 -10.19
C GLY A 115 7.71 11.35 -10.70
N LEU A 116 8.63 11.75 -9.80
CA LEU A 116 10.00 12.13 -10.15
C LEU A 116 10.88 10.92 -10.50
N LEU A 117 10.67 9.79 -9.84
CA LEU A 117 11.49 8.57 -9.99
C LEU A 117 10.91 7.55 -10.97
N TYR A 118 9.78 7.86 -11.61
CA TYR A 118 9.05 6.94 -12.49
C TYR A 118 8.65 5.62 -11.80
N LEU A 119 8.11 5.75 -10.58
CA LEU A 119 7.64 4.65 -9.73
C LEU A 119 6.12 4.71 -9.52
N GLY A 120 5.37 5.39 -10.39
CA GLY A 120 3.93 5.61 -10.24
C GLY A 120 3.13 4.31 -10.23
N ALA A 121 3.43 3.38 -11.13
CA ALA A 121 2.79 2.05 -11.13
C ALA A 121 3.04 1.30 -9.82
N GLN A 122 4.28 1.33 -9.30
CA GLN A 122 4.66 0.70 -8.05
C GLN A 122 3.90 1.33 -6.87
N LEU A 123 3.86 2.66 -6.79
CA LEU A 123 3.13 3.36 -5.73
C LEU A 123 1.63 3.05 -5.79
N LEU A 124 1.03 3.05 -6.98
CA LEU A 124 -0.39 2.74 -7.16
C LEU A 124 -0.73 1.32 -6.68
N VAL A 125 0.05 0.32 -7.07
CA VAL A 125 -0.21 -1.05 -6.63
C VAL A 125 0.07 -1.21 -5.13
N LEU A 126 1.16 -0.64 -4.62
CA LEU A 126 1.48 -0.71 -3.19
C LEU A 126 0.42 -0.02 -2.33
N SER A 127 -0.12 1.10 -2.79
CA SER A 127 -1.20 1.80 -2.09
C SER A 127 -2.51 1.01 -2.08
N ALA A 128 -2.84 0.30 -3.17
CA ALA A 128 -3.97 -0.62 -3.21
C ALA A 128 -3.79 -1.81 -2.25
N VAL A 129 -2.59 -2.41 -2.20
CA VAL A 129 -2.23 -3.42 -1.19
C VAL A 129 -2.34 -2.84 0.22
N GLY A 130 -1.94 -1.58 0.39
CA GLY A 130 -2.07 -0.83 1.63
C GLY A 130 -3.49 -0.84 2.16
N VAL A 131 -4.51 -0.63 1.33
CA VAL A 131 -5.91 -0.71 1.79
C VAL A 131 -6.19 -2.04 2.49
N GLY A 132 -5.75 -3.17 1.91
CA GLY A 132 -5.84 -4.49 2.54
C GLY A 132 -5.09 -4.57 3.88
N VAL A 133 -3.88 -4.01 3.94
CA VAL A 133 -3.09 -3.92 5.18
C VAL A 133 -3.85 -3.17 6.29
N SER A 134 -4.51 -2.06 5.96
CA SER A 134 -5.28 -1.28 6.95
C SER A 134 -6.54 -2.00 7.46
N LEU A 135 -7.06 -2.99 6.73
CA LEU A 135 -8.20 -3.79 7.20
C LEU A 135 -7.84 -4.72 8.36
N VAL A 136 -6.56 -5.11 8.50
CA VAL A 136 -6.09 -5.99 9.59
C VAL A 136 -6.33 -5.36 10.98
N PRO A 137 -5.82 -4.15 11.28
CA PRO A 137 -6.12 -3.51 12.56
C PRO A 137 -7.60 -3.13 12.69
N LEU A 138 -8.31 -2.80 11.60
CA LEU A 138 -9.74 -2.51 11.65
C LEU A 138 -10.55 -3.74 12.08
N ALA A 139 -10.27 -4.91 11.52
CA ALA A 139 -10.96 -6.15 11.89
C ALA A 139 -10.76 -6.49 13.37
N TYR A 140 -9.56 -6.25 13.91
CA TYR A 140 -9.30 -6.38 15.34
C TYR A 140 -10.13 -5.37 16.15
N PHE A 141 -10.10 -4.09 15.76
CA PHE A 141 -10.85 -3.02 16.42
C PHE A 141 -12.35 -3.35 16.51
N LEU A 142 -12.97 -3.74 15.39
CA LEU A 142 -14.40 -4.08 15.32
C LEU A 142 -14.78 -5.29 16.18
N ARG A 143 -13.84 -6.22 16.42
CA ARG A 143 -14.08 -7.38 17.30
C ARG A 143 -13.93 -7.03 18.78
N SER A 144 -13.20 -5.96 19.09
CA SER A 144 -12.90 -5.51 20.45
C SER A 144 -13.79 -4.37 20.96
N ALA A 145 -14.58 -3.77 20.07
CA ALA A 145 -15.52 -2.68 20.38
C ALA A 145 -16.88 -3.23 20.81
#